data_AF-A0A164P9K1-F1
#
_entry.id   AF-A0A164P9K1-F1
#
_cell.length_a   1.000
_cell.length_b   1.000
_cell.length_c   1.000
_cell.angle_alpha   90.00
_cell.angle_beta   90.00
_cell.angle_gamma   90.00
#
_symmetry.space_group_name_H-M   'P 1'
#
loop_
_entity.id
_entity.type
_entity.pdbx_description
1 polymer ?
#
loop_
_entity_poly.entity_id
_entity_poly.type
_entity_poly.pdbx_seq_one_letter_code
_entity_poly.pdbx_strand_id
1 'polypeptide(L)'
;MVSTGGQATELHRRRTISLVPPAVQVPAPQVQSRPTRPRPMLTKREIQVLTEWIRSDSKVEVARLLYLSLGTVNTHLTRIRSKYAAVGRPAPSKASLVARALQDGLIDIAEL
;
A
#
# COMPACT_ATOMS: atom_id res chain seq x y z
N MET A 1 5.83 -50.08 68.49
CA MET A 1 5.78 -48.75 67.85
C MET A 1 6.85 -47.92 68.55
N VAL A 2 7.96 -47.49 67.96
CA VAL A 2 8.19 -46.95 66.62
C VAL A 2 9.64 -47.17 66.20
N SER A 3 9.83 -47.39 64.90
CA SER A 3 11.07 -47.70 64.21
C SER A 3 12.00 -46.49 64.02
N THR A 4 13.30 -46.78 64.11
CA THR A 4 14.40 -46.47 63.18
C THR A 4 14.22 -45.36 62.14
N GLY A 5 15.23 -44.48 62.05
CA GLY A 5 15.46 -43.70 60.84
C GLY A 5 16.61 -42.70 60.95
N GLY A 6 17.85 -43.18 61.05
CA GLY A 6 19.06 -42.36 60.88
C GLY A 6 19.81 -42.80 59.63
N GLN A 7 19.70 -42.02 58.55
CA GLN A 7 20.55 -41.96 57.34
C GLN A 7 19.96 -40.82 56.49
N ALA A 8 20.65 -40.08 55.64
CA ALA A 8 22.05 -39.92 55.33
C ALA A 8 22.14 -38.57 54.58
N THR A 9 23.34 -37.99 54.64
CA THR A 9 23.89 -37.01 53.72
C THR A 9 23.33 -37.04 52.30
N GLU A 10 22.79 -35.92 51.81
CA GLU A 10 22.62 -35.67 50.38
C GLU A 10 23.05 -34.23 50.08
N LEU A 11 24.33 -34.13 49.69
CA LEU A 11 25.03 -32.93 49.25
C LEU A 11 24.44 -32.52 47.89
N HIS A 12 23.30 -31.83 47.91
CA HIS A 12 22.62 -31.40 46.69
C HIS A 12 23.45 -30.34 45.96
N ARG A 13 24.09 -30.82 44.89
CA ARG A 13 24.73 -30.03 43.84
C ARG A 13 23.85 -28.84 43.46
N ARG A 14 24.32 -27.63 43.78
CA ARG A 14 23.76 -26.38 43.26
C ARG A 14 23.96 -26.38 41.74
N ARG A 15 22.93 -26.79 41.00
CA ARG A 15 22.82 -26.55 39.56
C ARG A 15 22.64 -25.06 39.36
N THR A 16 23.68 -24.37 38.92
CA THR A 16 23.58 -23.02 38.38
C THR A 16 22.71 -23.08 37.14
N ILE A 17 21.44 -22.67 37.25
CA ILE A 17 20.57 -22.50 36.09
C ILE A 17 21.13 -21.31 35.30
N SER A 18 21.80 -21.58 34.19
CA SER A 18 22.28 -20.55 33.28
C SER A 18 21.08 -20.02 32.52
N LEU A 19 20.56 -18.87 32.94
CA LEU A 19 19.42 -18.21 32.33
C LEU A 19 19.91 -17.31 31.19
N VAL A 20 20.60 -17.90 30.21
CA VAL A 20 20.86 -17.21 28.94
C VAL A 20 19.56 -17.27 28.14
N PRO A 21 18.88 -16.13 27.88
CA PRO A 21 17.72 -16.14 27.01
C PRO A 21 18.16 -16.63 25.62
N PRO A 22 17.40 -17.51 24.94
CA PRO A 22 17.70 -17.84 23.55
C PRO A 22 17.68 -16.51 22.79
N ALA A 23 18.80 -16.16 22.16
CA ALA A 23 18.91 -14.94 21.37
C ALA A 23 17.73 -14.92 20.40
N VAL A 24 16.78 -14.00 20.65
CA VAL A 24 15.70 -13.71 19.73
C VAL A 24 16.40 -13.22 18.47
N GLN A 25 16.55 -14.11 17.49
CA GLN A 25 16.89 -13.73 16.14
C GLN A 25 15.74 -12.85 15.67
N VAL A 26 15.91 -11.53 15.79
CA VAL A 26 15.08 -10.59 15.07
C VAL A 26 15.43 -10.87 13.61
N PRO A 27 14.52 -11.41 12.77
CA PRO A 27 14.80 -11.45 11.35
C PRO A 27 15.04 -9.99 10.95
N ALA A 28 16.23 -9.71 10.42
CA ALA A 28 16.54 -8.38 9.88
C ALA A 28 15.35 -7.94 9.02
N PRO A 29 14.92 -6.66 9.09
CA PRO A 29 13.78 -6.19 8.30
C PRO A 29 14.06 -6.52 6.84
N GLN A 30 13.38 -7.54 6.33
CA GLN A 30 13.46 -7.91 4.94
C GLN A 30 12.78 -6.77 4.22
N VAL A 31 13.59 -5.84 3.71
CA VAL A 31 13.13 -4.73 2.88
C VAL A 31 12.57 -5.38 1.64
N GLN A 32 11.28 -5.76 1.68
CA GLN A 32 10.57 -6.26 0.53
C GLN A 32 10.61 -5.12 -0.47
N SER A 33 11.48 -5.24 -1.46
CA SER A 33 11.55 -4.33 -2.60
C SER A 33 10.17 -4.32 -3.21
N ARG A 34 9.39 -3.27 -2.91
CA ARG A 34 7.99 -3.18 -3.33
C ARG A 34 8.01 -3.29 -4.85
N PRO A 35 7.34 -4.28 -5.46
CA PRO A 35 7.43 -4.49 -6.89
C PRO A 35 7.07 -3.18 -7.60
N THR A 36 7.94 -2.76 -8.53
CA THR A 36 7.72 -1.57 -9.35
C THR A 36 6.45 -1.79 -10.15
N ARG A 37 5.34 -1.18 -9.72
CA ARG A 37 4.06 -1.31 -10.42
C ARG A 37 4.16 -0.62 -11.78
N PRO A 38 3.73 -1.27 -12.86
CA PRO A 38 3.74 -0.64 -14.18
C PRO A 38 2.82 0.58 -14.17
N ARG A 39 3.35 1.72 -14.62
CA ARG A 39 2.62 2.99 -14.73
C ARG A 39 2.17 3.17 -16.17
N PRO A 40 0.91 3.57 -16.42
CA PRO A 40 0.46 3.83 -17.78
C PRO A 40 1.17 5.07 -18.34
N MET A 41 1.42 5.07 -19.65
CA MET A 41 1.92 6.25 -20.35
C MET A 41 0.76 7.21 -20.67
N LEU A 42 0.40 8.05 -19.70
CA LEU A 42 -0.54 9.14 -19.90
C LEU A 42 0.17 10.35 -20.53
N THR A 43 -0.49 10.96 -21.51
CA THR A 43 -0.05 12.24 -22.09
C THR A 43 -0.29 13.37 -21.09
N LYS A 44 0.41 14.50 -21.27
CA LYS A 44 0.22 15.70 -20.44
C LYS A 44 -1.26 16.13 -20.35
N ARG A 45 -1.98 16.05 -21.48
CA ARG A 45 -3.40 16.42 -21.53
C ARG A 45 -4.29 15.43 -20.78
N GLU A 46 -4.01 14.14 -20.87
CA GLU A 46 -4.74 13.12 -20.09
C GLU A 46 -4.49 13.27 -18.59
N ILE A 47 -3.27 13.62 -18.18
CA ILE A 47 -2.96 13.90 -16.77
C ILE A 47 -3.78 15.11 -16.30
N GLN A 48 -3.80 16.21 -17.03
CA GLN A 48 -4.62 17.39 -16.69
C GLN A 48 -6.10 17.03 -16.55
N VAL A 49 -6.67 16.30 -17.52
CA VAL A 49 -8.07 15.87 -17.48
C VAL A 49 -8.34 14.95 -16.30
N LEU A 50 -7.42 14.04 -15.98
CA LEU A 50 -7.53 13.14 -14.84
C LEU A 50 -7.53 13.90 -13.52
N THR A 51 -6.55 14.78 -13.32
CA THR A 51 -6.40 15.56 -12.08
C THR A 51 -7.60 16.49 -11.88
N GLU A 52 -8.05 17.18 -12.93
CA GLU A 52 -9.22 18.05 -12.84
C GLU A 52 -10.49 17.24 -12.57
N TRP A 53 -10.70 16.11 -13.26
CA TRP A 53 -11.84 15.25 -13.00
C TRP A 53 -11.89 14.70 -11.57
N ILE A 54 -10.74 14.46 -10.96
CA ILE A 54 -10.67 14.03 -9.57
C ILE A 54 -11.19 15.12 -8.63
N ARG A 55 -10.82 16.38 -8.88
CA ARG A 55 -11.17 17.54 -8.05
C ARG A 55 -12.59 18.08 -8.29
N SER A 56 -13.15 17.93 -9.49
CA SER A 56 -14.50 18.44 -9.83
C SER A 56 -15.62 17.46 -9.49
N ASP A 57 -16.81 17.97 -9.16
CA ASP A 57 -17.99 17.14 -8.90
C ASP A 57 -18.68 16.67 -10.20
N SER A 58 -18.49 17.41 -11.30
CA SER A 58 -19.15 17.12 -12.57
C SER A 58 -18.22 17.20 -13.78
N LYS A 59 -18.51 16.41 -14.82
CA LYS A 59 -17.74 16.45 -16.08
C LYS A 59 -17.94 17.75 -16.86
N VAL A 60 -19.06 18.44 -16.62
CA VAL A 60 -19.38 19.73 -17.23
C VAL A 60 -18.44 20.81 -16.67
N GLU A 61 -18.15 20.76 -15.37
CA GLU A 61 -17.19 21.64 -14.73
C GLU A 61 -15.77 21.43 -15.27
N VAL A 62 -15.30 20.19 -15.37
CA VAL A 62 -14.00 19.86 -16.01
C VAL A 62 -13.92 20.40 -17.43
N ALA A 63 -15.00 20.22 -18.20
CA ALA A 63 -15.08 20.70 -19.57
C ALA A 63 -14.92 22.23 -19.63
N ARG A 64 -15.57 22.95 -18.72
CA ARG A 64 -15.42 24.40 -18.59
C ARG A 64 -14.00 24.81 -18.18
N LEU A 65 -13.44 24.18 -17.14
CA LEU A 65 -12.12 24.53 -16.59
C LEU A 65 -10.98 24.28 -17.60
N LEU A 66 -11.10 23.23 -18.41
CA LEU A 66 -10.09 22.87 -19.40
C LEU A 66 -10.41 23.37 -20.81
N TYR A 67 -11.47 24.14 -21.01
CA TYR A 67 -11.95 24.62 -22.31
C TYR A 67 -12.14 23.47 -23.33
N LEU A 68 -12.80 22.40 -22.88
CA LEU A 68 -13.13 21.22 -23.66
C LEU A 68 -14.64 21.08 -23.85
N SER A 69 -15.04 20.30 -24.85
CA SER A 69 -16.41 19.78 -24.89
C SER A 69 -16.58 18.64 -23.89
N LEU A 70 -17.81 18.43 -23.41
CA LEU A 70 -18.15 17.27 -22.57
C LEU A 70 -17.82 15.93 -23.27
N GLY A 71 -18.01 15.85 -24.59
CA GLY A 71 -17.63 14.70 -25.40
C GLY A 71 -16.14 14.41 -25.33
N THR A 72 -15.31 15.45 -25.46
CA THR A 72 -13.85 15.33 -25.38
C THR A 72 -13.39 14.87 -24.00
N VAL A 73 -14.00 15.37 -22.92
CA VAL A 73 -13.73 14.88 -21.55
C VAL A 73 -14.04 13.39 -21.44
N ASN A 74 -15.21 12.94 -21.92
CA ASN A 74 -15.57 11.53 -21.91
C ASN A 74 -14.57 10.67 -22.71
N THR A 75 -14.18 11.11 -23.90
CA THR A 75 -13.17 10.43 -24.72
C THR A 75 -11.83 10.31 -23.99
N HIS A 76 -11.35 11.37 -23.34
CA HIS A 76 -10.14 11.33 -22.54
C HIS A 76 -10.25 10.35 -21.37
N LEU A 77 -11.35 10.37 -20.61
CA LEU A 77 -11.57 9.44 -19.50
C LEU A 77 -11.60 7.98 -19.97
N THR A 78 -12.24 7.69 -21.10
CA THR A 78 -12.22 6.34 -21.69
C THR A 78 -10.80 5.92 -22.05
N ARG A 79 -10.02 6.77 -22.73
CA ARG A 79 -8.62 6.47 -23.08
C ARG A 79 -7.73 6.26 -21.86
N ILE A 80 -7.87 7.09 -20.83
CA ILE A 80 -7.15 6.95 -19.56
C ILE A 80 -7.44 5.58 -18.94
N ARG A 81 -8.72 5.19 -18.85
CA ARG A 81 -9.11 3.87 -18.32
C ARG A 81 -8.53 2.73 -19.13
N SER A 82 -8.56 2.82 -20.46
CA SER A 82 -7.94 1.82 -21.35
C SER A 82 -6.44 1.71 -21.12
N LYS A 83 -5.72 2.83 -20.94
CA LYS A 83 -4.28 2.81 -20.65
C LYS A 83 -3.95 2.18 -19.31
N TYR A 84 -4.75 2.46 -18.28
CA TYR A 84 -4.65 1.80 -16.98
C TYR A 84 -4.93 0.29 -17.06
N ALA A 85 -5.95 -0.11 -17.83
CA ALA A 85 -6.26 -1.52 -18.06
C ALA A 85 -5.12 -2.23 -18.83
N ALA A 86 -4.51 -1.58 -19.82
CA ALA A 86 -3.41 -2.14 -20.61
C ALA A 86 -2.16 -2.49 -19.78
N VAL A 87 -1.93 -1.77 -18.66
CA VAL A 87 -0.86 -2.09 -17.70
C VAL A 87 -1.32 -3.02 -16.56
N GLY A 88 -2.49 -3.66 -16.69
CA GLY A 88 -3.03 -4.59 -15.70
C GLY A 88 -3.59 -3.93 -14.44
N ARG A 89 -3.89 -2.62 -14.50
CA ARG A 89 -4.36 -1.83 -13.34
C ARG A 89 -5.69 -1.12 -13.64
N PRO A 90 -6.78 -1.84 -13.95
CA PRO A 90 -8.05 -1.23 -14.36
C PRO A 90 -8.60 -0.25 -13.31
N ALA A 91 -9.29 0.79 -13.80
CA ALA A 91 -9.89 1.86 -12.99
C ALA A 91 -11.26 2.30 -13.54
N PRO A 92 -12.33 1.49 -13.38
CA PRO A 92 -13.62 1.76 -14.01
C PRO A 92 -14.35 2.98 -13.39
N SER A 93 -14.19 3.22 -12.09
CA SER A 93 -14.88 4.31 -11.38
C SER A 93 -13.97 5.52 -11.14
N LYS A 94 -14.57 6.66 -10.75
CA LYS A 94 -13.81 7.85 -10.29
C LYS A 94 -12.93 7.50 -9.08
N ALA A 95 -13.49 6.78 -8.10
CA ALA A 95 -12.74 6.33 -6.92
C ALA A 95 -11.53 5.45 -7.28
N SER A 96 -11.68 4.52 -8.23
CA SER A 96 -10.54 3.73 -8.70
C SER A 96 -9.48 4.59 -9.40
N LEU A 97 -9.88 5.61 -10.16
CA LEU A 97 -8.95 6.56 -10.77
C LEU A 97 -8.20 7.38 -9.72
N VAL A 98 -8.85 7.83 -8.64
CA VAL A 98 -8.19 8.50 -7.51
C VAL A 98 -7.12 7.60 -6.90
N ALA A 99 -7.47 6.36 -6.57
CA ALA A 99 -6.53 5.40 -5.99
C ALA A 99 -5.32 5.15 -6.90
N ARG A 100 -5.53 5.09 -8.23
CA ARG A 100 -4.43 4.94 -9.19
C ARG A 100 -3.58 6.21 -9.31
N ALA A 101 -4.19 7.37 -9.36
CA ALA A 101 -3.49 8.65 -9.44
C ALA A 101 -2.62 8.89 -8.20
N LEU A 102 -3.10 8.54 -6.99
CA LEU A 102 -2.31 8.57 -5.76
C LEU A 102 -1.13 7.57 -5.79
N GLN A 103 -1.39 6.32 -6.21
CA GLN A 103 -0.33 5.31 -6.36
C GLN A 103 0.75 5.72 -7.36
N ASP A 104 0.35 6.50 -8.37
CA ASP A 104 1.22 7.00 -9.42
C ASP A 104 1.72 8.42 -9.10
N GLY A 105 1.47 8.99 -7.92
CA GLY A 105 1.94 10.32 -7.55
C GLY A 105 1.52 11.45 -8.51
N LEU A 106 0.38 11.30 -9.17
CA LEU A 106 -0.20 12.33 -10.06
C LEU A 106 -1.03 13.37 -9.28
N ILE A 107 -1.44 13.00 -8.07
CA ILE A 107 -2.14 13.83 -7.09
C ILE A 107 -1.62 13.48 -5.71
N ASP A 108 -1.73 14.42 -4.77
CA ASP A 108 -1.50 14.18 -3.36
C ASP A 108 -2.82 14.15 -2.57
N ILE A 109 -2.81 13.49 -1.40
CA ILE A 109 -3.98 13.43 -0.52
C ILE A 109 -4.37 14.83 -0.03
N ALA A 110 -3.39 15.75 0.09
CA ALA A 110 -3.64 17.14 0.45
C ALA A 110 -4.36 17.96 -0.63
N GLU A 111 -4.52 17.43 -1.85
CA GLU A 111 -5.17 18.11 -2.99
C GLU A 111 -6.58 17.57 -3.31
N LEU A 112 -7.12 16.69 -2.46
CA LEU A 112 -8.46 16.10 -2.55
C LEU A 112 -9.45 16.84 -1.66
#